data_AF-A0A2P1P8Q2-F1
#
_entry.id   AF-A0A2P1P8Q2-F1
#
_cell.length_a   1.000
_cell.length_b   1.000
_cell.length_c   1.000
_cell.angle_alpha   90.00
_cell.angle_beta   90.00
_cell.angle_gamma   90.00
#
_symmetry.space_group_name_H-M   'P 1'
#
loop_
_entity.id
_entity.type
_entity.pdbx_description
1 polymer ?
#
loop_
_entity_poly.entity_id
_entity_poly.type
_entity_poly.pdbx_seq_one_letter_code
_entity_poly.pdbx_strand_id
1 'polypeptide(L)'
;MMQQTRDMEVDSSQVNRMAVLSETNLASLDGGGAEVILPEIQVSSELMEVDEIYADPTTDVGFKMLLNKDKEILMSIINSLLDFSGENEIVELEISSNENSVDLISSEKGQSGIVTSVDILCTNKGKHQIAIEMQRQKENYFLAREQFYMAKLISNQVKEGESQRYHEAVLETYIIVIGKKNMFTGNTAISDQNLFEIDVKPMIVKTGEIYPNNKMNWRFFELPKFQKSNEYKHINKGSIIKYQWLAFLSDCSNKEVALDRKEIIKKGYEIMKIATWSADKQTLYWKEKDNERAAQQILKESKEEGFAEGFEEGMEKGMEKGMERGKLKGEIKGEISKVKTAIKWNVSKDHVVLELKFLTNPKLMDKLESNLSYIQEHMDDTESVICDELGLCDALGEGDGLT
;
A
#
# COMPACT_ATOMS: atom_id res chain seq x y z
N MET A 1 59.46 25.77 4.94
CA MET A 1 59.24 24.58 4.08
C MET A 1 57.74 24.43 3.93
N MET A 2 57.20 24.89 2.80
CA MET A 2 55.80 24.69 2.40
C MET A 2 55.63 23.24 1.95
N GLN A 3 54.52 22.60 2.30
CA GLN A 3 53.87 21.66 1.40
C GLN A 3 52.37 21.55 1.72
N GLN A 4 51.59 21.99 0.74
CA GLN A 4 50.14 21.79 0.64
C GLN A 4 49.88 20.29 0.41
N THR A 5 48.90 19.73 1.13
CA THR A 5 48.20 18.51 0.70
C THR A 5 46.78 18.89 0.38
N ARG A 6 46.47 18.79 -0.92
CA ARG A 6 45.18 18.97 -1.55
C ARG A 6 44.22 17.85 -1.17
N ASP A 7 42.95 18.23 -1.02
CA ASP A 7 41.78 17.36 -1.03
C ASP A 7 41.73 16.49 -2.30
N MET A 8 41.34 15.23 -2.14
CA MET A 8 40.80 14.40 -3.22
C MET A 8 39.37 14.01 -2.86
N GLU A 9 38.44 14.61 -3.59
CA GLU A 9 37.08 14.13 -3.79
C GLU A 9 37.13 12.72 -4.39
N VAL A 10 36.34 11.81 -3.85
CA VAL A 10 36.14 10.46 -4.41
C VAL A 10 35.05 10.57 -5.47
N ASP A 11 35.48 10.51 -6.74
CA ASP A 11 34.64 10.44 -7.93
C ASP A 11 33.89 9.10 -7.99
N SER A 12 32.56 9.19 -8.02
CA SER A 12 31.59 8.09 -8.07
C SER A 12 31.39 7.58 -9.49
N SER A 13 32.45 7.17 -10.17
CA SER A 13 32.38 6.48 -11.45
C SER A 13 33.36 5.32 -11.44
N GLN A 14 32.86 4.07 -11.40
CA GLN A 14 33.50 2.79 -11.76
C GLN A 14 32.90 1.60 -10.97
N VAL A 15 31.60 1.29 -11.13
CA VAL A 15 31.11 -0.11 -11.03
C VAL A 15 29.83 -0.24 -11.88
N ASN A 16 29.98 -0.35 -13.20
CA ASN A 16 29.02 -1.12 -14.03
C ASN A 16 29.56 -1.28 -15.45
N ARG A 17 30.21 -2.41 -15.71
CA ARG A 17 30.47 -2.94 -17.05
C ARG A 17 30.35 -4.46 -16.98
N MET A 18 29.23 -4.98 -17.46
CA MET A 18 28.98 -6.33 -18.03
C MET A 18 27.46 -6.54 -17.97
N ALA A 19 26.73 -6.93 -19.00
CA ALA A 19 27.05 -7.25 -20.38
C ALA A 19 25.78 -7.04 -21.22
N VAL A 20 25.91 -6.35 -22.35
CA VAL A 20 24.94 -6.40 -23.45
C VAL A 20 25.35 -7.60 -24.29
N LEU A 21 24.48 -8.60 -24.42
CA LEU A 21 24.63 -9.63 -25.44
C LEU A 21 23.41 -9.59 -26.36
N SER A 22 23.72 -9.18 -27.59
CA SER A 22 22.87 -9.10 -28.77
C SER A 22 22.42 -10.48 -29.24
N GLU A 23 21.13 -10.63 -29.51
CA GLU A 23 20.61 -11.73 -30.32
C GLU A 23 20.96 -11.51 -31.79
N THR A 24 21.66 -12.47 -32.40
CA THR A 24 21.60 -12.78 -33.84
C THR A 24 22.25 -14.13 -34.09
N ASN A 25 21.59 -14.95 -34.93
CA ASN A 25 22.01 -16.25 -35.51
C ASN A 25 21.94 -17.47 -34.55
N LEU A 26 21.29 -18.60 -34.87
CA LEU A 26 21.19 -19.32 -36.14
C LEU A 26 19.99 -20.29 -36.17
N ALA A 27 19.59 -20.62 -37.39
CA ALA A 27 18.53 -21.55 -37.78
C ALA A 27 18.85 -23.05 -37.55
N SER A 28 17.77 -23.82 -37.39
CA SER A 28 17.55 -25.22 -37.82
C SER A 28 18.61 -26.28 -37.52
N LEU A 29 18.29 -27.22 -36.63
CA LEU A 29 18.63 -28.64 -36.75
C LEU A 29 17.53 -29.50 -36.09
N ASP A 30 17.09 -30.50 -36.85
CA ASP A 30 16.08 -31.52 -36.53
C ASP A 30 16.49 -32.45 -35.39
N GLY A 31 15.46 -32.98 -34.70
CA GLY A 31 15.40 -34.38 -34.29
C GLY A 31 16.13 -34.80 -33.02
N GLY A 32 15.39 -34.97 -31.92
CA GLY A 32 15.81 -35.80 -30.78
C GLY A 32 15.30 -35.24 -29.45
N GLY A 33 14.47 -36.02 -28.76
CA GLY A 33 13.92 -35.64 -27.45
C GLY A 33 15.02 -35.29 -26.46
N ALA A 34 15.02 -34.05 -25.99
CA ALA A 34 15.80 -33.58 -24.87
C ALA A 34 14.84 -32.93 -23.87
N GLU A 35 14.83 -33.48 -22.67
CA GLU A 35 14.12 -32.99 -21.50
C GLU A 35 14.57 -31.54 -21.21
N VAL A 36 13.62 -30.62 -21.13
CA VAL A 36 13.89 -29.21 -20.80
C VAL A 36 14.27 -29.16 -19.32
N ILE A 37 15.56 -29.23 -19.03
CA ILE A 37 16.11 -28.93 -17.71
C ILE A 37 16.12 -27.41 -17.59
N LEU A 38 15.14 -26.86 -16.86
CA LEU A 38 15.16 -25.47 -16.44
C LEU A 38 16.42 -25.23 -15.59
N PRO A 39 17.21 -24.17 -15.84
CA PRO A 39 18.40 -23.92 -15.07
C PRO A 39 18.02 -23.66 -13.60
N GLU A 40 18.59 -24.43 -12.69
CA GLU A 40 18.58 -24.11 -11.26
C GLU A 40 19.23 -22.74 -11.08
N ILE A 41 18.41 -21.76 -10.69
CA ILE A 41 18.90 -20.46 -10.26
C ILE A 41 19.64 -20.70 -8.94
N GLN A 42 20.96 -20.79 -9.00
CA GLN A 42 21.82 -20.74 -7.83
C GLN A 42 21.73 -19.32 -7.25
N VAL A 43 20.80 -19.14 -6.31
CA VAL A 43 20.75 -17.94 -5.47
C VAL A 43 22.02 -17.97 -4.61
N SER A 44 22.99 -17.11 -4.95
CA SER A 44 24.21 -16.95 -4.15
C SER A 44 23.83 -16.45 -2.76
N SER A 45 24.01 -17.30 -1.75
CA SER A 45 23.61 -17.07 -0.35
C SER A 45 24.55 -16.15 0.43
N GLU A 46 25.19 -15.18 -0.21
CA GLU A 46 26.01 -14.18 0.50
C GLU A 46 25.17 -12.92 0.74
N LEU A 47 24.14 -13.05 1.56
CA LEU A 47 23.47 -11.92 2.20
C LEU A 47 24.02 -11.83 3.61
N MET A 48 24.69 -10.72 3.93
CA MET A 48 25.21 -10.43 5.27
C MET A 48 24.14 -10.66 6.33
N GLU A 49 24.31 -11.69 7.16
CA GLU A 49 23.59 -11.85 8.42
C GLU A 49 23.96 -10.67 9.31
N VAL A 50 23.12 -9.63 9.31
CA VAL A 50 23.15 -8.69 10.42
C VAL A 50 22.57 -9.45 11.59
N ASP A 51 23.42 -9.83 12.54
CA ASP A 51 23.01 -10.47 13.78
C ASP A 51 22.13 -9.51 14.59
N GLU A 52 20.82 -9.54 14.32
CA GLU A 52 19.82 -8.83 15.11
C GLU A 52 19.92 -9.33 16.56
N ILE A 53 20.22 -8.43 17.51
CA ILE A 53 20.30 -8.81 18.93
C ILE A 53 18.90 -9.16 19.46
N TYR A 54 17.90 -8.40 19.02
CA TYR A 54 16.50 -8.57 19.37
C TYR A 54 15.67 -8.94 18.14
N ALA A 55 14.75 -9.87 18.30
CA ALA A 55 13.79 -10.22 17.27
C ALA A 55 12.80 -9.09 16.99
N ASP A 56 12.31 -9.02 15.75
CA ASP A 56 11.18 -8.17 15.38
C ASP A 56 9.88 -8.73 16.03
N PRO A 57 9.29 -8.00 17.00
CA PRO A 57 8.12 -8.45 17.74
C PRO A 57 6.84 -8.43 16.90
N THR A 58 6.88 -7.92 15.67
CA THR A 58 5.75 -7.96 14.72
C THR A 58 5.74 -9.22 13.87
N THR A 59 6.75 -10.09 13.97
CA THR A 59 6.71 -11.45 13.40
C THR A 59 5.72 -12.33 14.16
N ASP A 60 5.16 -13.35 13.52
CA ASP A 60 4.28 -14.33 14.15
C ASP A 60 4.99 -15.01 15.32
N VAL A 61 6.24 -15.45 15.09
CA VAL A 61 7.07 -16.06 16.14
C VAL A 61 7.36 -15.07 17.27
N GLY A 62 7.80 -13.85 16.94
CA GLY A 62 8.15 -12.82 17.93
C GLY A 62 6.94 -12.36 18.75
N PHE A 63 5.81 -12.11 18.11
CA PHE A 63 4.60 -11.65 18.79
C PHE A 63 4.04 -12.72 19.73
N LYS A 64 3.93 -13.97 19.25
CA LYS A 64 3.49 -15.10 20.11
C LYS A 64 4.48 -15.36 21.24
N MET A 65 5.78 -15.19 21.01
CA MET A 65 6.78 -15.30 22.07
C MET A 65 6.59 -14.22 23.13
N LEU A 66 6.42 -12.96 22.72
CA LEU A 66 6.26 -11.82 23.62
C LEU A 66 5.05 -12.01 24.54
N LEU A 67 3.91 -12.38 23.95
CA LEU A 67 2.65 -12.40 24.66
C LEU A 67 2.39 -13.67 25.49
N ASN A 68 2.95 -14.83 25.09
CA ASN A 68 2.75 -16.09 25.82
C ASN A 68 3.80 -16.34 26.92
N LYS A 69 4.95 -15.67 26.86
CA LYS A 69 6.07 -15.94 27.79
C LYS A 69 5.83 -15.39 29.18
N ASP A 70 5.19 -14.22 29.30
CA ASP A 70 4.92 -13.57 30.58
C ASP A 70 3.54 -12.88 30.56
N LYS A 71 2.62 -13.33 31.43
CA LYS A 71 1.28 -12.75 31.56
C LYS A 71 1.33 -11.28 31.99
N GLU A 72 2.35 -10.86 32.73
CA GLU A 72 2.50 -9.46 33.15
C GLU A 72 2.70 -8.53 31.94
N ILE A 73 3.42 -9.00 30.93
CA ILE A 73 3.60 -8.27 29.67
C ILE A 73 2.29 -8.17 28.90
N LEU A 74 1.57 -9.29 28.75
CA LEU A 74 0.27 -9.29 28.07
C LEU A 74 -0.72 -8.34 28.77
N MET A 75 -0.84 -8.41 30.10
CA MET A 75 -1.66 -7.48 30.88
C MET A 75 -1.22 -6.02 30.68
N SER A 76 0.09 -5.75 30.72
CA SER A 76 0.63 -4.40 30.54
C SER A 76 0.31 -3.85 29.14
N ILE A 77 0.45 -4.66 28.10
CA ILE A 77 0.10 -4.29 26.72
C ILE A 77 -1.40 -3.99 26.65
N ILE A 78 -2.26 -4.93 27.05
CA ILE A 78 -3.72 -4.76 26.94
C ILE A 78 -4.18 -3.53 27.72
N ASN A 79 -3.79 -3.40 28.99
CA ASN A 79 -4.21 -2.27 29.81
C ASN A 79 -3.75 -0.95 29.20
N SER A 80 -2.53 -0.91 28.68
CA SER A 80 -2.01 0.30 28.03
C SER A 80 -2.70 0.65 26.72
N LEU A 81 -3.03 -0.32 25.88
CA LEU A 81 -3.61 -0.10 24.56
C LEU A 81 -5.13 0.16 24.65
N LEU A 82 -5.82 -0.39 25.65
CA LEU A 82 -7.24 -0.11 25.88
C LEU A 82 -7.48 1.07 26.82
N ASP A 83 -6.44 1.71 27.36
CA ASP A 83 -6.53 2.73 28.43
C ASP A 83 -7.29 2.22 29.66
N PHE A 84 -7.17 0.92 29.95
CA PHE A 84 -7.77 0.34 31.14
C PHE A 84 -6.94 0.70 32.37
N SER A 85 -7.62 1.30 33.34
CA SER A 85 -7.06 1.72 34.62
C SER A 85 -8.16 1.70 35.68
N GLY A 86 -7.76 1.69 36.96
CA GLY A 86 -8.70 1.66 38.07
C GLY A 86 -9.56 0.39 38.04
N GLU A 87 -10.88 0.56 38.01
CA GLU A 87 -11.83 -0.57 38.04
C GLU A 87 -11.80 -1.42 36.75
N ASN A 88 -11.36 -0.85 35.63
CA ASN A 88 -11.26 -1.56 34.35
C ASN A 88 -9.91 -2.26 34.17
N GLU A 89 -8.93 -2.03 35.05
CA GLU A 89 -7.60 -2.59 34.95
C GLU A 89 -7.62 -4.12 35.03
N ILE A 90 -6.99 -4.77 34.06
CA ILE A 90 -6.83 -6.22 34.06
C ILE A 90 -5.69 -6.57 35.00
N VAL A 91 -6.05 -7.13 36.15
CA VAL A 91 -5.09 -7.65 37.14
C VAL A 91 -4.93 -9.18 37.07
N GLU A 92 -5.79 -9.84 36.29
CA GLU A 92 -5.74 -11.27 36.04
C GLU A 92 -6.38 -11.57 34.69
N LEU A 93 -5.73 -12.45 33.91
CA LEU A 93 -6.24 -12.92 32.64
C LEU A 93 -6.05 -14.43 32.49
N GLU A 94 -7.01 -15.02 31.78
CA GLU A 94 -6.92 -16.37 31.26
C GLU A 94 -6.66 -16.28 29.76
N ILE A 95 -5.54 -16.84 29.30
CA ILE A 95 -5.28 -17.02 27.88
C ILE A 95 -6.08 -18.24 27.47
N SER A 96 -6.98 -18.09 26.49
CA SER A 96 -7.69 -19.22 25.93
C SER A 96 -6.67 -20.06 25.19
N SER A 97 -6.31 -21.22 25.72
CA SER A 97 -5.40 -22.18 25.10
C SER A 97 -6.11 -22.85 23.93
N ASN A 98 -6.32 -22.10 22.87
CA ASN A 98 -6.78 -22.62 21.60
C ASN A 98 -5.58 -22.61 20.66
N GLU A 99 -4.85 -23.73 20.65
CA GLU A 99 -4.20 -24.26 19.45
C GLU A 99 -5.21 -24.52 18.31
N ASN A 100 -6.50 -24.30 18.58
CA ASN A 100 -7.44 -23.94 17.54
C ASN A 100 -7.21 -22.46 17.19
N SER A 101 -6.47 -22.23 16.10
CA SER A 101 -6.98 -21.31 15.07
C SER A 101 -8.51 -21.38 15.03
N VAL A 102 -9.18 -20.33 14.58
CA VAL A 102 -10.60 -20.41 14.29
C VAL A 102 -10.82 -21.37 13.09
N ASP A 103 -10.57 -22.66 13.29
CA ASP A 103 -11.03 -23.82 12.55
C ASP A 103 -12.50 -24.00 12.90
N LEU A 104 -13.30 -23.00 12.54
CA LEU A 104 -14.74 -22.99 12.83
C LEU A 104 -15.50 -22.44 11.62
N ILE A 105 -15.17 -22.95 10.44
CA ILE A 105 -16.16 -23.33 9.41
C ILE A 105 -15.75 -24.74 8.96
N SER A 106 -16.71 -25.64 9.08
CA SER A 106 -16.70 -27.05 8.70
C SER A 106 -15.76 -27.43 7.56
N SER A 107 -15.09 -28.56 7.76
CA SER A 107 -14.59 -29.49 6.75
C SER A 107 -15.68 -30.01 5.80
N GLU A 108 -16.40 -29.13 5.12
CA GLU A 108 -17.08 -29.50 3.87
C GLU A 108 -16.12 -29.27 2.70
N LYS A 109 -15.71 -30.38 2.06
CA LYS A 109 -14.84 -30.41 0.89
C LYS A 109 -15.27 -29.36 -0.13
N GLY A 110 -14.44 -28.34 -0.37
CA GLY A 110 -14.51 -27.53 -1.59
C GLY A 110 -14.67 -26.02 -1.42
N GLN A 111 -14.81 -25.49 -0.20
CA GLN A 111 -14.69 -24.05 0.02
C GLN A 111 -13.31 -23.72 0.58
N SER A 112 -12.63 -22.76 -0.04
CA SER A 112 -11.38 -22.21 0.47
C SER A 112 -11.65 -21.55 1.82
N GLY A 113 -11.53 -22.35 2.89
CA GLY A 113 -11.65 -21.87 4.25
C GLY A 113 -10.49 -20.93 4.52
N ILE A 114 -10.79 -19.65 4.71
CA ILE A 114 -9.81 -18.72 5.26
C ILE A 114 -9.50 -19.25 6.66
N VAL A 115 -8.29 -19.80 6.85
CA VAL A 115 -7.77 -20.14 8.17
C VAL A 115 -7.65 -18.81 8.91
N THR A 116 -8.48 -18.64 9.93
CA THR A 116 -8.61 -17.39 10.65
C THR A 116 -7.96 -17.58 12.01
N SER A 117 -6.88 -16.85 12.30
CA SER A 117 -6.22 -16.93 13.61
C SER A 117 -6.27 -15.52 14.19
N VAL A 118 -6.90 -15.36 15.35
CA VAL A 118 -6.57 -14.24 16.23
C VAL A 118 -5.29 -14.65 16.95
N ASP A 119 -4.30 -13.77 17.05
CA ASP A 119 -3.02 -14.13 17.69
C ASP A 119 -3.20 -14.56 19.15
N ILE A 120 -4.00 -13.82 19.92
CA ILE A 120 -4.38 -14.19 21.30
C ILE A 120 -5.82 -13.79 21.60
N LEU A 121 -6.55 -14.71 22.22
CA LEU A 121 -7.82 -14.45 22.89
C LEU A 121 -7.68 -14.65 24.40
N CYS A 122 -7.97 -13.62 25.17
CA CYS A 122 -7.95 -13.69 26.63
C CYS A 122 -9.28 -13.24 27.25
N THR A 123 -9.51 -13.68 28.49
CA THR A 123 -10.69 -13.34 29.28
C THR A 123 -10.25 -12.72 30.60
N ASN A 124 -10.84 -11.58 30.98
CA ASN A 124 -10.58 -10.92 32.26
C ASN A 124 -11.49 -11.46 33.39
N LYS A 125 -11.33 -10.95 34.63
CA LYS A 125 -12.20 -11.32 35.78
C LYS A 125 -13.68 -11.06 35.56
N GLY A 126 -14.01 -10.01 34.81
CA GLY A 126 -15.39 -9.65 34.42
C GLY A 126 -15.94 -10.52 33.29
N LYS A 127 -15.19 -11.52 32.82
CA LYS A 127 -15.51 -12.37 31.67
C LYS A 127 -15.57 -11.63 30.32
N HIS A 128 -15.05 -10.41 30.25
CA HIS A 128 -14.92 -9.69 29.00
C HIS A 128 -13.86 -10.36 28.13
N GLN A 129 -14.18 -10.57 26.86
CA GLN A 129 -13.28 -11.17 25.88
C GLN A 129 -12.44 -10.09 25.21
N ILE A 130 -11.14 -10.31 25.15
CA ILE A 130 -10.17 -9.40 24.53
C ILE A 130 -9.31 -10.21 23.57
N ALA A 131 -9.46 -9.89 22.29
CA ALA A 131 -8.65 -10.41 21.20
C ALA A 131 -7.56 -9.40 20.85
N ILE A 132 -6.37 -9.89 20.54
CA ILE A 132 -5.25 -9.10 20.02
C ILE A 132 -4.80 -9.71 18.70
N GLU A 133 -4.62 -8.86 17.69
CA GLU A 133 -4.21 -9.22 16.33
C GLU A 133 -3.03 -8.34 15.88
N MET A 134 -1.98 -8.95 15.34
CA MET A 134 -0.86 -8.31 14.66
C MET A 134 -1.04 -8.42 13.13
N GLN A 135 -1.50 -7.34 12.50
CA GLN A 135 -1.67 -7.28 11.06
C GLN A 135 -0.38 -6.85 10.35
N ARG A 136 0.33 -7.81 9.77
CA ARG A 136 1.62 -7.56 9.09
C ARG A 136 1.48 -7.08 7.66
N GLN A 137 0.53 -7.64 6.92
CA GLN A 137 0.32 -7.37 5.49
C GLN A 137 -0.94 -6.53 5.27
N LYS A 138 -0.97 -5.77 4.18
CA LYS A 138 -2.20 -5.09 3.76
C LYS A 138 -3.04 -6.07 2.96
N GLU A 139 -4.25 -6.33 3.43
CA GLU A 139 -5.24 -7.16 2.73
C GLU A 139 -6.52 -6.37 2.52
N ASN A 140 -7.08 -6.42 1.30
CA ASN A 140 -8.28 -5.64 0.96
C ASN A 140 -9.52 -6.05 1.76
N TYR A 141 -9.58 -7.30 2.24
CA TYR A 141 -10.69 -7.82 3.03
C TYR A 141 -10.50 -7.68 4.55
N PHE A 142 -9.37 -7.11 5.01
CA PHE A 142 -9.01 -7.12 6.44
C PHE A 142 -10.09 -6.48 7.33
N LEU A 143 -10.55 -5.27 7.02
CA LEU A 143 -11.57 -4.59 7.84
C LEU A 143 -12.94 -5.31 7.84
N ALA A 144 -13.26 -6.05 6.78
CA ALA A 144 -14.44 -6.91 6.75
C ALA A 144 -14.24 -8.17 7.62
N ARG A 145 -13.03 -8.74 7.61
CA ARG A 145 -12.63 -9.87 8.47
C ARG A 145 -12.73 -9.51 9.95
N GLU A 146 -12.29 -8.32 10.34
CA GLU A 146 -12.39 -7.85 11.74
C GLU A 146 -13.84 -7.71 12.23
N GLN A 147 -14.77 -7.37 11.33
CA GLN A 147 -16.21 -7.35 11.64
C GLN A 147 -16.76 -8.77 11.81
N PHE A 148 -16.38 -9.69 10.93
CA PHE A 148 -16.72 -11.10 11.04
C PHE A 148 -16.20 -11.72 12.35
N TYR A 149 -14.97 -11.39 12.75
CA TYR A 149 -14.38 -11.85 14.01
C TYR A 149 -15.15 -11.36 15.24
N MET A 150 -15.47 -10.07 15.30
CA MET A 150 -16.26 -9.53 16.40
C MET A 150 -17.63 -10.21 16.51
N ALA A 151 -18.32 -10.39 15.37
CA ALA A 151 -19.61 -11.07 15.35
C ALA A 151 -19.51 -12.49 15.90
N LYS A 152 -18.45 -13.22 15.54
CA LYS A 152 -18.19 -14.59 16.02
C LYS A 152 -17.86 -14.67 17.50
N LEU A 153 -17.01 -13.76 18.00
CA LEU A 153 -16.68 -13.71 19.43
C LEU A 153 -17.95 -13.48 20.26
N ILE A 154 -18.78 -12.52 19.85
CA ILE A 154 -20.03 -12.21 20.52
C ILE A 154 -21.04 -13.37 20.43
N SER A 155 -21.20 -13.98 19.25
CA SER A 155 -22.14 -15.10 19.09
C SER A 155 -21.76 -16.29 19.97
N ASN A 156 -20.46 -16.53 20.16
CA ASN A 156 -19.96 -17.65 20.96
C ASN A 156 -20.10 -17.45 22.47
N GLN A 157 -20.45 -16.24 22.95
CA GLN A 157 -20.67 -15.99 24.38
C GLN A 157 -22.00 -16.55 24.88
N VAL A 158 -22.97 -16.75 23.97
CA VAL A 158 -24.33 -17.15 24.32
C VAL A 158 -24.48 -18.64 24.10
N LYS A 159 -24.83 -19.36 25.16
CA LYS A 159 -25.02 -20.82 25.07
C LYS A 159 -26.41 -21.16 24.58
N GLU A 160 -26.57 -22.38 24.05
CA GLU A 160 -27.86 -22.91 23.66
C GLU A 160 -28.84 -22.85 24.85
N GLY A 161 -30.03 -22.29 24.62
CA GLY A 161 -31.04 -22.06 25.66
C GLY A 161 -30.94 -20.74 26.43
N GLU A 162 -29.90 -19.91 26.23
CA GLU A 162 -29.74 -18.62 26.91
C GLU A 162 -30.31 -17.41 26.13
N SER A 163 -31.05 -17.65 25.05
CA SER A 163 -31.53 -16.60 24.13
C SER A 163 -32.43 -15.55 24.77
N GLN A 164 -33.08 -15.84 25.90
CA GLN A 164 -33.88 -14.84 26.63
C GLN A 164 -33.03 -13.89 27.49
N ARG A 165 -31.74 -14.19 27.68
CA ARG A 165 -30.81 -13.47 28.57
C ARG A 165 -29.67 -12.80 27.82
N TYR A 166 -29.83 -12.48 26.53
CA TYR A 166 -28.79 -11.83 25.72
C TYR A 166 -28.16 -10.59 26.39
N HIS A 167 -28.96 -9.79 27.09
CA HIS A 167 -28.49 -8.57 27.77
C HIS A 167 -27.51 -8.85 28.94
N GLU A 168 -27.54 -10.07 29.50
CA GLU A 168 -26.64 -10.53 30.57
C GLU A 168 -25.52 -11.43 30.03
N ALA A 169 -25.84 -12.28 29.05
CA ALA A 169 -24.92 -13.25 28.47
C ALA A 169 -23.90 -12.60 27.52
N VAL A 170 -24.29 -11.53 26.82
CA VAL A 170 -23.38 -10.81 25.91
C VAL A 170 -22.64 -9.72 26.69
N LEU A 171 -21.35 -9.94 26.83
CA LEU A 171 -20.42 -9.08 27.52
C LEU A 171 -19.66 -8.20 26.54
N GLU A 172 -19.01 -7.17 27.08
CA GLU A 172 -18.16 -6.32 26.26
C GLU A 172 -17.00 -7.12 25.68
N THR A 173 -16.79 -6.93 24.39
CA THR A 173 -15.75 -7.60 23.60
C THR A 173 -14.86 -6.55 22.98
N TYR A 174 -13.56 -6.79 23.06
CA TYR A 174 -12.52 -5.90 22.58
C TYR A 174 -11.67 -6.63 21.54
N ILE A 175 -11.42 -6.00 20.40
CA ILE A 175 -10.41 -6.44 19.44
C ILE A 175 -9.37 -5.32 19.34
N ILE A 176 -8.14 -5.64 19.74
CA ILE A 176 -6.98 -4.77 19.56
C ILE A 176 -6.28 -5.22 18.29
N VAL A 177 -6.14 -4.30 17.33
CA VAL A 177 -5.41 -4.57 16.10
C VAL A 177 -4.17 -3.69 16.06
N ILE A 178 -3.01 -4.29 15.85
CA ILE A 178 -1.74 -3.58 15.68
C ILE A 178 -1.24 -3.85 14.26
N GLY A 179 -1.15 -2.81 13.44
CA GLY A 179 -0.76 -2.90 12.04
C GLY A 179 0.69 -2.47 11.79
N LYS A 180 1.50 -3.35 11.18
CA LYS A 180 2.82 -3.00 10.61
C LYS A 180 2.70 -2.16 9.32
N LYS A 181 1.49 -2.13 8.73
CA LYS A 181 1.10 -1.31 7.59
C LYS A 181 -0.16 -0.51 7.96
N ASN A 182 -0.41 0.59 7.23
CA ASN A 182 -1.66 1.33 7.37
C ASN A 182 -2.82 0.49 6.81
N MET A 183 -3.86 0.32 7.61
CA MET A 183 -5.07 -0.45 7.36
C MET A 183 -6.16 0.45 6.76
N PHE A 184 -6.30 1.68 7.27
CA PHE A 184 -7.27 2.66 6.79
C PHE A 184 -6.68 3.45 5.61
N THR A 185 -6.79 2.88 4.42
CA THR A 185 -6.25 3.44 3.17
C THR A 185 -7.31 3.47 2.07
N GLY A 186 -7.11 4.29 1.03
CA GLY A 186 -8.10 4.52 -0.03
C GLY A 186 -8.86 5.83 0.17
N ASN A 187 -9.95 6.05 -0.56
CA ASN A 187 -10.71 7.31 -0.49
C ASN A 187 -11.60 7.37 0.75
N THR A 188 -10.98 7.58 1.92
CA THR A 188 -11.67 7.76 3.19
C THR A 188 -11.11 8.98 3.90
N ALA A 189 -11.92 9.74 4.63
CA ALA A 189 -11.41 10.89 5.39
C ALA A 189 -10.33 10.51 6.43
N ILE A 190 -10.27 9.24 6.84
CA ILE A 190 -9.30 8.71 7.82
C ILE A 190 -7.92 8.48 7.18
N SER A 191 -7.85 8.13 5.89
CA SER A 191 -6.57 7.86 5.22
C SER A 191 -5.67 9.08 5.20
N ASP A 192 -6.27 10.27 5.12
CA ASP A 192 -5.58 11.55 5.01
C ASP A 192 -5.20 12.11 6.40
N GLN A 193 -5.62 11.44 7.46
CA GLN A 193 -5.31 11.82 8.84
C GLN A 193 -4.07 11.08 9.36
N ASN A 194 -3.27 11.79 10.17
CA ASN A 194 -2.11 11.23 10.87
C ASN A 194 -2.49 10.51 12.18
N LEU A 195 -3.73 10.00 12.28
CA LEU A 195 -4.16 9.22 13.44
C LEU A 195 -3.50 7.85 13.42
N PHE A 196 -2.69 7.56 14.42
CA PHE A 196 -2.09 6.24 14.62
C PHE A 196 -2.91 5.35 15.55
N GLU A 197 -3.80 5.92 16.37
CA GLU A 197 -4.71 5.22 17.27
C GLU A 197 -6.14 5.55 16.85
N ILE A 198 -6.97 4.52 16.62
CA ILE A 198 -8.32 4.67 16.07
C ILE A 198 -9.30 3.81 16.87
N ASP A 199 -10.29 4.48 17.44
CA ASP A 199 -11.40 3.86 18.18
C ASP A 199 -12.58 3.65 17.25
N VAL A 200 -13.03 2.40 17.14
CA VAL A 200 -14.18 2.07 16.31
C VAL A 200 -15.26 1.43 17.19
N LYS A 201 -16.44 2.02 17.15
CA LYS A 201 -17.64 1.57 17.88
C LYS A 201 -18.89 1.77 17.01
N PRO A 202 -19.91 0.92 17.15
CA PRO A 202 -21.22 1.16 16.54
C PRO A 202 -21.82 2.49 17.01
N MET A 203 -22.38 3.25 16.07
CA MET A 203 -22.90 4.60 16.29
C MET A 203 -24.30 4.75 15.67
N ILE A 204 -25.15 5.52 16.35
CA ILE A 204 -26.42 5.99 15.81
C ILE A 204 -26.14 7.14 14.84
N VAL A 205 -26.23 6.88 13.54
CA VAL A 205 -25.88 7.84 12.47
C VAL A 205 -26.59 9.19 12.61
N LYS A 206 -27.87 9.22 13.03
CA LYS A 206 -28.66 10.46 13.13
C LYS A 206 -28.23 11.37 14.28
N THR A 207 -27.72 10.81 15.39
CA THR A 207 -27.38 11.59 16.60
C THR A 207 -25.87 11.71 16.78
N GLY A 208 -25.08 10.85 16.13
CA GLY A 208 -23.64 10.73 16.38
C GLY A 208 -23.30 10.03 17.69
N GLU A 209 -24.28 9.51 18.42
CA GLU A 209 -24.07 8.87 19.72
C GLU A 209 -23.66 7.41 19.54
N ILE A 210 -22.79 6.93 20.44
CA ILE A 210 -22.45 5.50 20.52
C ILE A 210 -23.74 4.71 20.82
N TYR A 211 -23.87 3.55 20.18
CA TYR A 211 -25.00 2.65 20.42
C TYR A 211 -25.16 2.35 21.93
N PRO A 212 -26.34 2.59 22.54
CA PRO A 212 -26.55 2.34 23.96
C PRO A 212 -26.28 0.89 24.35
N ASN A 213 -25.58 0.67 25.47
CA ASN A 213 -25.13 -0.66 25.93
C ASN A 213 -24.24 -1.40 24.91
N ASN A 214 -23.39 -0.66 24.19
CA ASN A 214 -22.45 -1.23 23.22
C ASN A 214 -21.64 -2.41 23.78
N LYS A 215 -21.48 -3.46 22.97
CA LYS A 215 -20.70 -4.65 23.29
C LYS A 215 -19.48 -4.85 22.37
N MET A 216 -19.38 -4.05 21.31
CA MET A 216 -18.38 -4.21 20.25
C MET A 216 -17.38 -3.06 20.29
N ASN A 217 -16.13 -3.34 20.64
CA ASN A 217 -15.08 -2.33 20.68
C ASN A 217 -13.88 -2.80 19.85
N TRP A 218 -13.47 -2.00 18.87
CA TRP A 218 -12.18 -2.19 18.21
C TRP A 218 -11.25 -1.03 18.55
N ARG A 219 -9.97 -1.36 18.71
CA ARG A 219 -8.89 -0.40 18.89
C ARG A 219 -7.79 -0.72 17.88
N PHE A 220 -7.59 0.15 16.90
CA PHE A 220 -6.57 -0.03 15.87
C PHE A 220 -5.36 0.86 16.15
N PHE A 221 -4.17 0.29 15.96
CA PHE A 221 -2.88 0.98 16.05
C PHE A 221 -2.11 0.83 14.74
N GLU A 222 -1.79 1.93 14.06
CA GLU A 222 -0.99 1.94 12.82
C GLU A 222 0.45 2.36 13.15
N LEU A 223 1.34 1.38 13.33
CA LEU A 223 2.75 1.63 13.72
C LEU A 223 3.47 2.62 12.78
N PRO A 224 3.29 2.59 11.43
CA PRO A 224 3.94 3.56 10.55
C PRO A 224 3.51 5.01 10.78
N LYS A 225 2.25 5.25 11.21
CA LYS A 225 1.78 6.60 11.56
C LYS A 225 2.28 6.99 12.95
N PHE A 226 2.35 6.05 13.89
CA PHE A 226 2.93 6.30 15.22
C PHE A 226 4.41 6.72 15.11
N GLN A 227 5.20 6.05 14.28
CA GLN A 227 6.61 6.41 14.05
C GLN A 227 6.80 7.83 13.47
N LYS A 228 5.77 8.39 12.81
CA LYS A 228 5.78 9.77 12.30
C LYS A 228 5.24 10.78 13.30
N SER A 229 4.64 10.33 14.40
CA SER A 229 3.97 11.18 15.37
C SER A 229 4.97 11.87 16.31
N ASN A 230 4.50 12.86 17.08
CA ASN A 230 5.35 13.53 18.06
C ASN A 230 5.56 12.67 19.32
N GLU A 231 4.59 11.81 19.64
CA GLU A 231 4.61 10.90 20.77
C GLU A 231 5.78 9.91 20.68
N TYR A 232 6.14 9.48 19.47
CA TYR A 232 7.29 8.60 19.24
C TYR A 232 8.64 9.30 19.43
N LYS A 233 8.68 10.64 19.31
CA LYS A 233 9.92 11.40 19.50
C LYS A 233 10.29 11.38 20.99
N HIS A 234 11.53 10.98 21.29
CA HIS A 234 12.10 11.00 22.63
C HIS A 234 11.44 10.06 23.66
N ILE A 235 10.95 8.89 23.24
CA ILE A 235 10.49 7.85 24.18
C ILE A 235 11.61 7.52 25.18
N ASN A 236 11.25 7.56 26.47
CA ASN A 236 12.12 7.27 27.61
C ASN A 236 11.30 6.63 28.75
N LYS A 237 11.93 6.38 29.90
CA LYS A 237 11.28 5.73 31.05
C LYS A 237 10.08 6.52 31.61
N GLY A 238 10.10 7.85 31.50
CA GLY A 238 9.02 8.74 31.94
C GLY A 238 7.84 8.83 30.98
N SER A 239 7.97 8.37 29.74
CA SER A 239 6.88 8.34 28.76
C SER A 239 5.73 7.45 29.24
N ILE A 240 4.51 7.70 28.75
CA ILE A 240 3.36 6.84 29.04
C ILE A 240 3.63 5.42 28.54
N ILE A 241 3.08 4.43 29.23
CA ILE A 241 3.38 3.01 28.97
C ILE A 241 2.92 2.57 27.57
N LYS A 242 1.77 3.07 27.10
CA LYS A 242 1.25 2.85 25.74
C LYS A 242 2.29 3.16 24.67
N TYR A 243 2.88 4.36 24.70
CA TYR A 243 3.86 4.77 23.71
C TYR A 243 5.19 4.02 23.85
N GLN A 244 5.57 3.58 25.05
CA GLN A 244 6.73 2.70 25.19
C GLN A 244 6.50 1.33 24.54
N TRP A 245 5.29 0.75 24.67
CA TRP A 245 4.92 -0.49 23.99
C TRP A 245 4.82 -0.32 22.48
N LEU A 246 4.17 0.73 21.98
CA LEU A 246 4.11 1.01 20.54
C LEU A 246 5.51 1.24 19.94
N ALA A 247 6.40 1.92 20.67
CA ALA A 247 7.79 2.09 20.24
C ALA A 247 8.55 0.76 20.22
N PHE A 248 8.41 -0.04 21.29
CA PHE A 248 8.95 -1.39 21.34
C PHE A 248 8.50 -2.24 20.13
N LEU A 249 7.20 -2.26 19.84
CA LEU A 249 6.65 -2.99 18.70
C LEU A 249 7.14 -2.45 17.35
N SER A 250 7.48 -1.16 17.26
CA SER A 250 7.89 -0.51 16.01
C SER A 250 9.37 -0.68 15.68
N ASP A 251 10.25 -0.75 16.69
CA ASP A 251 11.70 -0.65 16.46
C ASP A 251 12.60 -1.53 17.34
N CYS A 252 12.05 -2.51 18.07
CA CYS A 252 12.81 -3.39 18.96
C CYS A 252 14.01 -4.07 18.26
N SER A 253 13.82 -4.60 17.05
CA SER A 253 14.89 -5.27 16.28
C SER A 253 16.02 -4.34 15.84
N ASN A 254 15.79 -3.03 15.83
CA ASN A 254 16.76 -2.03 15.39
C ASN A 254 17.61 -1.50 16.56
N LYS A 255 17.49 -2.09 17.75
CA LYS A 255 18.23 -1.66 18.95
C LYS A 255 19.38 -2.61 19.23
N GLU A 256 20.50 -2.03 19.64
CA GLU A 256 21.70 -2.78 20.01
C GLU A 256 21.93 -2.80 21.54
N VAL A 257 21.26 -1.92 22.27
CA VAL A 257 21.49 -1.72 23.71
C VAL A 257 20.17 -1.57 24.47
N ALA A 258 20.21 -1.94 25.76
CA ALA A 258 19.13 -1.71 26.68
C ALA A 258 18.82 -0.21 26.80
N LEU A 259 17.56 0.15 26.56
CA LEU A 259 17.11 1.54 26.56
C LEU A 259 16.63 1.99 27.95
N ASP A 260 16.67 3.29 28.21
CA ASP A 260 16.00 3.89 29.37
C ASP A 260 14.47 3.77 29.19
N ARG A 261 13.92 2.70 29.77
CA ARG A 261 12.50 2.31 29.68
C ARG A 261 12.02 1.82 31.04
N LYS A 262 10.70 1.70 31.20
CA LYS A 262 10.10 1.03 32.37
C LYS A 262 10.51 -0.45 32.41
N GLU A 263 10.58 -1.01 33.62
CA GLU A 263 11.06 -2.38 33.83
C GLU A 263 10.27 -3.43 33.05
N ILE A 264 8.95 -3.26 32.92
CA ILE A 264 8.11 -4.16 32.12
C ILE A 264 8.47 -4.16 30.62
N ILE A 265 8.94 -3.03 30.08
CA ILE A 265 9.40 -2.92 28.69
C ILE A 265 10.77 -3.59 28.54
N LYS A 266 11.66 -3.42 29.53
CA LYS A 266 12.96 -4.11 29.56
C LYS A 266 12.78 -5.63 29.60
N LYS A 267 11.80 -6.14 30.37
CA LYS A 267 11.42 -7.57 30.32
C LYS A 267 11.05 -8.00 28.89
N GLY A 268 10.30 -7.17 28.16
CA GLY A 268 10.01 -7.39 26.74
C GLY A 268 11.27 -7.53 25.88
N TYR A 269 12.27 -6.65 26.05
CA TYR A 269 13.55 -6.76 25.36
C TYR A 269 14.30 -8.05 25.71
N GLU A 270 14.33 -8.45 26.97
CA GLU A 270 14.96 -9.72 27.37
C GLU A 270 14.27 -10.93 26.72
N ILE A 271 12.94 -10.91 26.59
CA ILE A 271 12.20 -11.97 25.88
C ILE A 271 12.50 -11.95 24.38
N MET A 272 12.74 -10.79 23.76
CA MET A 272 13.07 -10.68 22.34
C MET A 272 14.53 -11.00 22.02
N LYS A 273 15.40 -11.17 23.01
CA LYS A 273 16.82 -11.44 22.78
C LYS A 273 17.00 -12.80 22.10
N ILE A 274 17.34 -12.81 20.81
CA ILE A 274 17.35 -14.00 19.94
C ILE A 274 18.24 -15.10 20.50
N ALA A 275 19.40 -14.73 21.06
CA ALA A 275 20.35 -15.65 21.68
C ALA A 275 19.77 -16.46 22.87
N THR A 276 18.63 -16.04 23.44
CA THR A 276 17.94 -16.75 24.52
C THR A 276 16.89 -17.75 24.02
N TRP A 277 16.59 -17.75 22.73
CA TRP A 277 15.57 -18.61 22.12
C TRP A 277 16.13 -20.01 21.81
N SER A 278 15.27 -21.02 21.72
CA SER A 278 15.67 -22.34 21.25
C SER A 278 16.02 -22.31 19.76
N ALA A 279 16.87 -23.25 19.31
CA ALA A 279 17.30 -23.35 17.91
C ALA A 279 16.10 -23.43 16.92
N ASP A 280 15.06 -24.18 17.26
CA ASP A 280 13.85 -24.29 16.44
C ASP A 280 13.14 -22.95 16.27
N LYS A 281 13.07 -22.15 17.35
CA LYS A 281 12.43 -20.83 17.33
C LYS A 281 13.24 -19.82 16.53
N GLN A 282 14.57 -19.87 16.65
CA GLN A 282 15.45 -19.04 15.82
C GLN A 282 15.29 -19.39 14.34
N THR A 283 15.27 -20.68 14.00
CA THR A 283 15.05 -21.17 12.63
C THR A 283 13.72 -20.68 12.05
N LEU A 284 12.62 -20.80 12.82
CA LEU A 284 11.31 -20.32 12.40
C LEU A 284 11.30 -18.81 12.16
N TYR A 285 11.91 -18.05 13.06
CA TYR A 285 12.01 -16.59 12.94
C TYR A 285 12.77 -16.16 11.69
N TRP A 286 13.95 -16.74 11.43
CA TRP A 286 14.75 -16.39 10.27
C TRP A 286 14.06 -16.77 8.96
N LYS A 287 13.45 -17.95 8.91
CA LYS A 287 12.61 -18.36 7.76
C LYS A 287 11.48 -17.35 7.49
N GLU A 288 10.85 -16.84 8.55
CA GLU A 288 9.79 -15.86 8.43
C GLU A 288 10.30 -14.51 7.88
N LYS A 289 11.49 -14.08 8.32
CA LYS A 289 12.17 -12.87 7.82
C LYS A 289 12.57 -13.02 6.36
N ASP A 290 13.10 -14.18 5.96
CA ASP A 290 13.47 -14.46 4.58
C ASP A 290 12.25 -14.46 3.65
N ASN A 291 11.16 -15.09 4.08
CA ASN A 291 9.89 -15.04 3.36
C ASN A 291 9.37 -13.60 3.22
N GLU A 292 9.47 -12.78 4.28
CA GLU A 292 9.06 -11.37 4.23
C GLU A 292 9.94 -10.57 3.26
N ARG A 293 11.26 -10.78 3.26
CA ARG A 293 12.18 -10.14 2.31
C ARG A 293 11.87 -10.53 0.87
N ALA A 294 11.69 -11.82 0.60
CA ALA A 294 11.34 -12.32 -0.72
C ALA A 294 10.01 -11.73 -1.21
N ALA A 295 8.98 -11.70 -0.36
CA ALA A 295 7.70 -11.09 -0.70
C ALA A 295 7.80 -9.58 -0.96
N GLN A 296 8.64 -8.86 -0.20
CA GLN A 296 8.89 -7.43 -0.42
C GLN A 296 9.64 -7.19 -1.74
N GLN A 297 10.58 -8.06 -2.10
CA GLN A 297 11.31 -7.99 -3.37
C GLN A 297 10.35 -8.20 -4.55
N ILE A 298 9.55 -9.27 -4.52
CA ILE A 298 8.53 -9.55 -5.55
C ILE A 298 7.58 -8.35 -5.70
N LEU A 299 7.07 -7.81 -4.58
CA LEU A 299 6.17 -6.65 -4.63
C LEU A 299 6.84 -5.40 -5.22
N LYS A 300 8.14 -5.22 -4.99
CA LYS A 300 8.91 -4.10 -5.55
C LYS A 300 9.08 -4.28 -7.06
N GLU A 301 9.53 -5.46 -7.50
CA GLU A 301 9.70 -5.80 -8.91
C GLU A 301 8.37 -5.64 -9.67
N SER A 302 7.26 -6.21 -9.16
CA SER A 302 5.95 -6.05 -9.80
C SER A 302 5.46 -4.60 -9.90
N LYS A 303 5.86 -3.72 -8.96
CA LYS A 303 5.54 -2.29 -9.03
C LYS A 303 6.40 -1.56 -10.06
N GLU A 304 7.68 -1.94 -10.16
CA GLU A 304 8.61 -1.37 -11.14
C GLU A 304 8.20 -1.78 -12.56
N GLU A 305 7.86 -3.06 -12.77
CA GLU A 305 7.31 -3.58 -14.04
C GLU A 305 6.00 -2.87 -14.40
N GLY A 306 5.02 -2.85 -13.48
CA GLY A 306 3.74 -2.19 -13.76
C GLY A 306 3.87 -0.68 -14.00
N PHE A 307 4.86 -0.02 -13.41
CA PHE A 307 5.17 1.38 -13.73
C PHE A 307 5.82 1.52 -15.11
N ALA A 308 6.76 0.64 -15.45
CA ALA A 308 7.42 0.65 -16.76
C ALA A 308 6.43 0.39 -17.90
N GLU A 309 5.59 -0.63 -17.79
CA GLU A 309 4.52 -0.93 -18.75
C GLU A 309 3.55 0.24 -18.90
N GLY A 310 3.07 0.80 -17.78
CA GLY A 310 2.16 1.95 -17.82
C GLY A 310 2.80 3.22 -18.39
N PHE A 311 4.10 3.41 -18.19
CA PHE A 311 4.85 4.52 -18.78
C PHE A 311 5.04 4.34 -20.29
N GLU A 312 5.40 3.13 -20.72
CA GLU A 312 5.55 2.77 -22.14
C GLU A 312 4.23 2.93 -22.90
N GLU A 313 3.14 2.35 -22.39
CA GLU A 313 1.80 2.49 -22.98
C GLU A 313 1.36 3.96 -23.02
N GLY A 314 1.66 4.73 -21.97
CA GLY A 314 1.39 6.16 -21.92
C GLY A 314 2.18 6.96 -22.97
N MET A 315 3.45 6.61 -23.17
CA MET A 315 4.32 7.22 -24.18
C MET A 315 3.88 6.87 -25.61
N GLU A 316 3.55 5.60 -25.88
CA GLU A 316 3.05 5.14 -27.18
C GLU A 316 1.76 5.87 -27.56
N LYS A 317 0.77 5.86 -26.67
CA LYS A 317 -0.50 6.60 -26.86
C LYS A 317 -0.27 8.10 -27.02
N GLY A 318 0.68 8.67 -26.29
CA GLY A 318 1.05 10.08 -26.40
C GLY A 318 1.67 10.41 -27.76
N MET A 319 2.55 9.54 -28.25
CA MET A 319 3.24 9.68 -29.54
C MET A 319 2.28 9.50 -30.71
N GLU A 320 1.40 8.50 -30.67
CA GLU A 320 0.36 8.26 -31.67
C GLU A 320 -0.57 9.49 -31.80
N LYS A 321 -1.13 9.96 -30.68
CA LYS A 321 -1.94 11.19 -30.66
C LYS A 321 -1.17 12.41 -31.16
N GLY A 322 0.11 12.51 -30.81
CA GLY A 322 1.00 13.58 -31.29
C GLY A 322 1.21 13.52 -32.80
N MET A 323 1.42 12.33 -33.37
CA MET A 323 1.56 12.11 -34.80
C MET A 323 0.27 12.40 -35.56
N GLU A 324 -0.87 11.91 -35.08
CA GLU A 324 -2.18 12.20 -35.67
C GLU A 324 -2.46 13.71 -35.69
N ARG A 325 -2.26 14.39 -34.55
CA ARG A 325 -2.43 15.85 -34.46
C ARG A 325 -1.45 16.58 -35.38
N GLY A 326 -0.21 16.10 -35.49
CA GLY A 326 0.80 16.65 -36.39
C GLY A 326 0.43 16.51 -37.87
N LYS A 327 -0.06 15.33 -38.28
CA LYS A 327 -0.56 15.06 -39.63
C LYS A 327 -1.74 15.96 -39.96
N LEU A 328 -2.73 16.02 -39.08
CA LEU A 328 -3.91 16.86 -39.22
C LEU A 328 -3.55 18.34 -39.35
N LYS A 329 -2.64 18.82 -38.49
CA LYS A 329 -2.12 20.19 -38.56
C LYS A 329 -1.42 20.47 -39.89
N GLY A 330 -0.67 19.50 -40.42
CA GLY A 330 -0.04 19.61 -41.74
C GLY A 330 -1.07 19.73 -42.88
N GLU A 331 -2.13 18.94 -42.83
CA GLU A 331 -3.23 18.96 -43.80
C GLU A 331 -3.97 20.31 -43.77
N ILE A 332 -4.31 20.81 -42.58
CA ILE A 332 -4.97 22.12 -42.40
C ILE A 332 -4.08 23.26 -42.93
N LYS A 333 -2.77 23.25 -42.63
CA LYS A 333 -1.82 24.24 -43.18
C LYS A 333 -1.83 24.27 -44.71
N GLY A 334 -1.91 23.10 -45.34
CA GLY A 334 -2.00 22.98 -46.80
C GLY A 334 -3.25 23.66 -47.36
N GLU A 335 -4.40 23.52 -46.69
CA GLU A 335 -5.63 24.20 -47.11
C GLU A 335 -5.57 25.72 -46.89
N ILE A 336 -5.04 26.18 -45.74
CA ILE A 336 -4.85 27.63 -45.49
C ILE A 336 -3.94 28.24 -46.59
N SER A 337 -2.89 27.53 -47.00
CA SER A 337 -1.98 27.99 -48.07
C SER A 337 -2.72 28.23 -49.40
N LYS A 338 -3.67 27.34 -49.76
CA LYS A 338 -4.48 27.49 -50.97
C LYS A 338 -5.48 28.64 -50.84
N VAL A 339 -6.11 28.82 -49.67
CA VAL A 339 -6.99 29.98 -49.39
C VAL A 339 -6.24 31.29 -49.58
N LYS A 340 -5.06 31.43 -48.97
CA LYS A 340 -4.20 32.61 -49.14
C LYS A 340 -3.85 32.87 -50.60
N THR A 341 -3.52 31.81 -51.33
CA THR A 341 -3.23 31.93 -52.77
C THR A 341 -4.46 32.47 -53.50
N ALA A 342 -5.62 31.87 -53.32
CA ALA A 342 -6.84 32.30 -54.01
C ALA A 342 -7.24 33.75 -53.69
N ILE A 343 -7.09 34.19 -52.43
CA ILE A 343 -7.26 35.59 -52.02
C ILE A 343 -6.30 36.51 -52.80
N LYS A 344 -5.02 36.15 -52.90
CA LYS A 344 -4.00 36.94 -53.63
C LYS A 344 -4.33 37.11 -55.12
N TRP A 345 -4.96 36.11 -55.74
CA TRP A 345 -5.37 36.16 -57.16
C TRP A 345 -6.77 36.77 -57.36
N ASN A 346 -7.38 37.30 -56.31
CA ASN A 346 -8.71 37.92 -56.31
C ASN A 346 -9.81 36.98 -56.88
N VAL A 347 -9.66 35.67 -56.61
CA VAL A 347 -10.67 34.66 -56.95
C VAL A 347 -11.91 34.91 -56.09
N SER A 348 -13.10 34.83 -56.69
CA SER A 348 -14.36 34.98 -55.94
C SER A 348 -14.42 33.99 -54.78
N LYS A 349 -14.92 34.43 -53.63
CA LYS A 349 -15.12 33.62 -52.41
C LYS A 349 -15.82 32.29 -52.72
N ASP A 350 -16.82 32.31 -53.61
CA ASP A 350 -17.59 31.12 -54.00
C ASP A 350 -16.74 30.05 -54.74
N HIS A 351 -15.64 30.45 -55.40
CA HIS A 351 -14.71 29.52 -56.06
C HIS A 351 -13.65 28.96 -55.10
N VAL A 352 -13.22 29.72 -54.09
CA VAL A 352 -12.17 29.29 -53.14
C VAL A 352 -12.64 28.12 -52.27
N VAL A 353 -13.93 28.11 -51.94
CA VAL A 353 -14.55 27.11 -51.06
C VAL A 353 -14.68 25.72 -51.73
N LEU A 354 -14.71 25.65 -53.07
CA LEU A 354 -14.98 24.42 -53.83
C LEU A 354 -13.75 23.52 -54.09
N GLU A 355 -12.51 24.00 -53.93
CA GLU A 355 -11.29 23.25 -54.34
C GLU A 355 -10.48 22.62 -53.17
N LEU A 356 -10.97 22.66 -51.93
CA LEU A 356 -10.21 22.24 -50.75
C LEU A 356 -10.72 20.91 -50.19
N LYS A 357 -9.81 19.97 -49.95
CA LYS A 357 -10.09 18.52 -49.83
C LYS A 357 -10.53 18.10 -48.41
N PHE A 358 -10.07 18.82 -47.38
CA PHE A 358 -10.45 18.59 -45.97
C PHE A 358 -11.72 19.32 -45.51
N LEU A 359 -12.30 20.14 -46.39
CA LEU A 359 -13.51 20.92 -46.15
C LEU A 359 -14.83 20.15 -46.40
N THR A 360 -14.79 18.83 -46.56
CA THR A 360 -16.00 18.01 -46.45
C THR A 360 -16.41 17.78 -45.00
N ASN A 361 -15.57 18.13 -44.01
CA ASN A 361 -15.94 18.16 -42.59
C ASN A 361 -16.68 19.47 -42.26
N PRO A 362 -18.00 19.44 -41.96
CA PRO A 362 -18.80 20.66 -41.75
C PRO A 362 -18.26 21.55 -40.63
N LYS A 363 -17.69 20.96 -39.57
CA LYS A 363 -17.15 21.72 -38.42
C LYS A 363 -15.94 22.57 -38.80
N LEU A 364 -15.07 22.07 -39.68
CA LEU A 364 -13.88 22.81 -40.13
C LEU A 364 -14.27 23.89 -41.14
N MET A 365 -15.24 23.59 -42.01
CA MET A 365 -15.82 24.53 -42.96
C MET A 365 -16.44 25.74 -42.27
N ASP A 366 -17.36 25.51 -41.35
CA ASP A 366 -18.04 26.58 -40.63
C ASP A 366 -17.02 27.50 -39.94
N LYS A 367 -15.97 26.90 -39.36
CA LYS A 367 -14.93 27.65 -38.64
C LYS A 367 -14.01 28.44 -39.57
N LEU A 368 -13.64 27.91 -40.73
CA LEU A 368 -12.83 28.64 -41.71
C LEU A 368 -13.64 29.72 -42.43
N GLU A 369 -14.89 29.44 -42.82
CA GLU A 369 -15.80 30.41 -43.43
C GLU A 369 -16.08 31.60 -42.51
N SER A 370 -16.33 31.32 -41.23
CA SER A 370 -16.59 32.34 -40.22
C SER A 370 -15.36 33.21 -39.93
N ASN A 371 -14.15 32.77 -40.31
CA ASN A 371 -12.89 33.46 -40.03
C ASN A 371 -12.14 33.88 -41.31
N LEU A 372 -12.80 33.93 -42.47
CA LEU A 372 -12.17 34.37 -43.72
C LEU A 372 -11.60 35.80 -43.65
N SER A 373 -12.32 36.73 -43.00
CA SER A 373 -11.84 38.11 -42.81
C SER A 373 -10.59 38.15 -41.94
N TYR A 374 -10.52 37.31 -40.92
CA TYR A 374 -9.32 37.17 -40.08
C TYR A 374 -8.11 36.70 -40.90
N ILE A 375 -8.29 35.68 -41.75
CA ILE A 375 -7.22 35.17 -42.63
C ILE A 375 -6.75 36.26 -43.62
N GLN A 376 -7.67 37.09 -44.15
CA GLN A 376 -7.33 38.21 -45.04
C GLN A 376 -6.49 39.28 -44.34
N GLU A 377 -6.75 39.54 -43.06
CA GLU A 377 -6.00 40.51 -42.24
C GLU A 377 -4.63 39.96 -41.80
N HIS A 378 -4.46 38.64 -41.73
CA HIS A 378 -3.26 37.95 -41.22
C HIS A 378 -2.50 37.20 -42.34
N MET A 379 -2.48 37.76 -43.55
CA MET A 379 -1.82 37.16 -44.72
C MET A 379 -0.31 36.93 -44.53
N ASP A 380 0.33 37.79 -43.73
CA ASP A 380 1.76 37.74 -43.42
C ASP A 380 2.13 36.69 -42.36
N ASP A 381 1.16 36.18 -41.59
CA ASP A 381 1.41 35.15 -40.59
C ASP A 381 1.62 33.78 -41.22
N THR A 382 2.32 32.88 -40.55
CA THR A 382 2.45 31.50 -41.07
C THR A 382 1.12 30.75 -40.97
N GLU A 383 0.90 29.77 -41.84
CA GLU A 383 -0.29 28.92 -41.79
C GLU A 383 -0.38 28.13 -40.47
N SER A 384 0.75 27.94 -39.79
CA SER A 384 0.78 27.36 -38.45
C SER A 384 0.16 28.23 -37.39
N VAL A 385 0.44 29.54 -37.43
CA VAL A 385 -0.06 30.52 -36.47
C VAL A 385 -1.57 30.66 -36.64
N ILE A 386 -2.03 30.85 -37.89
CA ILE A 386 -3.45 30.90 -38.24
C ILE A 386 -4.18 29.61 -37.80
N CYS A 387 -3.57 28.44 -38.01
CA CYS A 387 -4.16 27.15 -37.61
C CYS A 387 -4.34 27.02 -36.08
N ASP A 388 -3.38 27.52 -35.29
CA ASP A 388 -3.40 27.45 -33.83
C ASP A 388 -4.37 28.49 -33.24
N GLU A 389 -4.35 29.73 -33.74
CA GLU A 389 -5.20 30.83 -33.24
C GLU A 389 -6.68 30.61 -33.54
N LEU A 390 -6.98 30.00 -34.69
CA LEU A 390 -8.35 29.60 -35.03
C LEU A 390 -8.77 28.28 -34.35
N GLY A 391 -7.88 27.61 -33.61
CA GLY A 391 -8.17 26.35 -32.93
C GLY A 391 -8.68 25.25 -33.87
N LEU A 392 -8.14 25.19 -35.10
CA LEU A 392 -8.67 24.33 -36.16
C LEU A 392 -8.41 22.84 -35.90
N CYS A 393 -7.26 22.51 -35.30
CA CYS A 393 -6.96 21.13 -34.89
C CYS A 393 -7.91 20.63 -33.79
N ASP A 394 -8.29 21.51 -32.86
CA ASP A 394 -9.14 21.16 -31.71
C ASP A 394 -10.61 21.04 -32.12
N ALA A 395 -11.05 21.84 -33.11
CA ALA A 395 -12.38 21.76 -33.71
C ALA A 395 -12.67 20.40 -34.40
N LEU A 396 -11.61 19.66 -34.78
CA LEU A 396 -11.69 18.31 -35.31
C LEU A 396 -11.44 17.22 -34.25
N GLY A 397 -10.75 17.55 -33.16
CA GLY A 397 -10.36 16.62 -32.10
C GLY A 397 -11.44 16.38 -31.02
N GLU A 398 -12.45 17.25 -30.91
CA GLU A 398 -13.58 17.02 -30.01
C GLU A 398 -14.67 16.15 -30.68
N GLY A 399 -14.50 14.84 -30.47
CA GLY A 399 -15.54 13.85 -30.71
C GLY A 399 -15.53 13.27 -32.11
N ASP A 400 -14.56 12.40 -32.37
CA ASP A 400 -14.82 11.05 -32.90
C ASP A 400 -13.57 10.21 -32.66
N GLY A 401 -13.74 9.13 -31.90
CA GLY A 401 -12.77 8.05 -31.98
C GLY A 401 -12.73 7.60 -33.43
N LEU A 402 -11.54 7.52 -34.01
CA LEU A 402 -11.29 6.71 -35.19
C LEU A 402 -11.58 5.26 -34.80
N THR A 403 -12.84 4.84 -34.91
CA THR A 403 -13.26 3.44 -35.00
C THR A 403 -12.87 2.86 -36.35
#